data_AF-A0A8T4DAJ3-F1
#
_entry.id   AF-A0A8T4DAJ3-F1
#
_cell.length_a   1.000
_cell.length_b   1.000
_cell.length_c   1.000
_cell.angle_alpha   90.00
_cell.angle_beta   90.00
_cell.angle_gamma   90.00
#
_symmetry.space_group_name_H-M   'P 1'
#
loop_
_entity.id
_entity.type
_entity.pdbx_description
1 polymer ?
#
loop_
_entity_poly.entity_id
_entity_poly.type
_entity_poly.pdbx_seq_one_letter_code
_entity_poly.pdbx_strand_id
1 'polypeptide(L)'
;MAKKSADKDTVFETIEKRGVQFIGLWFTDILGHLKSVSISVSELEMAFDEGMGFDGSSIKGFARIDESDMLAKPDPSTFQLIPWKTQGDVVARMFCDILK
;
A
#
# COMPACT_ATOMS: atom_id res chain seq x y z
N MET A 1 20.32 0.74 14.76
CA MET A 1 19.64 -0.56 14.66
C MET A 1 18.94 -0.60 13.30
N ALA A 2 19.52 -1.29 12.32
CA ALA A 2 18.89 -1.42 11.00
C ALA A 2 17.63 -2.27 11.19
N LYS A 3 16.47 -1.68 10.86
CA LYS A 3 15.19 -2.39 10.86
C LYS A 3 15.35 -3.55 9.88
N LYS A 4 15.24 -4.79 10.35
CA LYS A 4 15.23 -5.98 9.50
C LYS A 4 14.21 -5.72 8.40
N SER A 5 14.64 -5.64 7.14
CA SER A 5 13.72 -5.46 6.01
C SER A 5 12.68 -6.56 6.12
N ALA A 6 11.42 -6.20 6.33
CA ALA A 6 10.37 -7.19 6.45
C ALA A 6 10.25 -7.90 5.11
N ASP A 7 10.38 -9.23 5.15
CA ASP A 7 10.12 -10.09 4.01
C ASP A 7 8.60 -10.27 3.87
N LYS A 8 8.09 -10.68 2.70
CA LYS A 8 6.65 -10.88 2.45
C LYS A 8 6.02 -11.76 3.53
N ASP A 9 6.68 -12.86 3.87
CA ASP A 9 6.22 -13.80 4.90
C ASP A 9 6.10 -13.14 6.28
N THR A 10 7.07 -12.30 6.65
CA THR A 10 7.04 -11.57 7.93
C THR A 10 5.88 -10.58 8.00
N VAL A 11 5.51 -9.98 6.87
CA VAL A 11 4.35 -9.09 6.77
C VAL A 11 3.07 -9.87 7.01
N PHE A 12 2.87 -11.01 6.33
CA PHE A 12 1.68 -11.85 6.51
C PHE A 12 1.56 -12.41 7.94
N GLU A 13 2.65 -12.91 8.53
CA GLU A 13 2.66 -13.34 9.94
C GLU A 13 2.22 -12.21 10.90
N THR A 14 2.67 -10.97 10.62
CA THR A 14 2.33 -9.82 11.44
C THR A 14 0.86 -9.41 11.28
N ILE A 15 0.35 -9.47 10.05
CA ILE A 15 -1.06 -9.20 9.73
C ILE A 15 -1.98 -10.16 10.48
N GLU A 16 -1.70 -11.47 10.41
CA GLU A 16 -2.47 -12.50 11.11
C GLU A 16 -2.41 -12.31 12.63
N LYS A 17 -1.20 -12.17 13.19
CA LYS A 17 -0.99 -12.02 14.64
C LYS A 17 -1.68 -10.79 15.22
N ARG A 18 -1.81 -9.72 14.44
CA ARG A 18 -2.38 -8.43 14.88
C ARG A 18 -3.83 -8.23 14.46
N GLY A 19 -4.39 -9.13 13.64
CA GLY A 19 -5.75 -9.02 13.13
C GLY A 19 -5.96 -7.83 12.21
N VAL A 20 -4.96 -7.50 11.39
CA VAL A 20 -5.07 -6.41 10.40
C VAL A 20 -6.08 -6.81 9.33
N GLN A 21 -7.05 -5.94 9.02
CA GLN A 21 -8.07 -6.20 7.99
C GLN A 21 -7.78 -5.43 6.69
N PHE A 22 -7.18 -4.25 6.82
CA PHE A 22 -6.94 -3.33 5.71
C PHE A 22 -5.53 -2.79 5.72
N ILE A 23 -5.01 -2.53 4.53
CA ILE A 23 -3.67 -2.03 4.30
C ILE A 23 -3.76 -0.81 3.40
N GLY A 24 -3.23 0.31 3.89
CA GLY A 24 -3.04 1.52 3.11
C GLY A 24 -1.77 1.42 2.25
N LEU A 25 -1.97 1.39 0.93
CA LEU A 25 -0.92 1.55 -0.07
C LEU A 25 -0.65 3.03 -0.27
N TRP A 26 0.50 3.51 0.19
CA TRP A 26 0.88 4.91 0.20
C TRP A 26 1.88 5.21 -0.90
N PHE A 27 1.69 6.32 -1.61
CA PHE A 27 2.65 6.79 -2.61
C PHE A 27 2.57 8.30 -2.74
N THR A 28 3.55 8.90 -3.38
CA THR A 28 3.57 10.34 -3.65
C THR A 28 3.30 10.60 -5.12
N ASP A 29 2.47 11.60 -5.41
CA ASP A 29 2.35 12.11 -6.78
C ASP A 29 3.58 12.94 -7.19
N ILE A 30 3.63 13.33 -8.46
CA ILE A 30 4.72 14.16 -9.02
C ILE A 30 4.85 15.54 -8.36
N LEU A 31 3.80 16.02 -7.68
CA LEU A 31 3.78 17.27 -6.95
C LEU A 31 4.19 17.09 -5.47
N GLY A 32 4.50 15.85 -5.07
CA GLY A 32 4.92 15.49 -3.71
C GLY A 32 3.76 15.32 -2.72
N HIS A 33 2.51 15.28 -3.18
CA HIS A 33 1.39 15.00 -2.28
C HIS A 33 1.30 13.50 -1.99
N LEU A 34 1.15 13.18 -0.70
CA LEU A 34 0.85 11.82 -0.27
C LEU A 34 -0.56 11.42 -0.73
N LYS A 35 -0.64 10.29 -1.41
CA LYS A 35 -1.86 9.60 -1.84
C LYS A 35 -1.91 8.23 -1.18
N SER A 36 -3.11 7.70 -1.05
CA SER A 36 -3.33 6.39 -0.43
C SER A 36 -4.49 5.68 -1.10
N VAL A 37 -4.33 4.39 -1.33
CA VAL A 37 -5.40 3.45 -1.69
C VAL A 37 -5.48 2.39 -0.60
N SER A 38 -6.68 1.96 -0.20
CA SER A 38 -6.85 0.92 0.81
C SER A 38 -7.21 -0.38 0.13
N ILE A 39 -6.51 -1.46 0.49
CA ILE A 39 -6.81 -2.82 0.02
C ILE A 39 -7.07 -3.75 1.20
N SER A 40 -7.77 -4.85 0.94
CA SER A 40 -7.93 -5.96 1.87
C SER A 40 -6.67 -6.82 1.95
N VAL A 41 -6.53 -7.61 3.02
CA VAL A 41 -5.41 -8.57 3.14
C VAL A 41 -5.41 -9.61 2.02
N SER A 42 -6.58 -10.02 1.54
CA SER A 42 -6.71 -10.97 0.42
C SER A 42 -6.15 -10.42 -0.89
N GLU A 43 -6.23 -9.11 -1.11
CA GLU A 43 -5.68 -8.46 -2.30
C GLU A 43 -4.17 -8.22 -2.19
N LEU A 44 -3.61 -8.26 -0.98
CA LEU A 44 -2.20 -7.97 -0.75
C LEU A 44 -1.26 -8.98 -1.41
N GLU A 45 -1.62 -10.26 -1.40
CA GLU A 45 -0.80 -11.32 -1.99
C GLU A 45 -0.61 -11.08 -3.49
N MET A 46 -1.72 -10.83 -4.20
CA MET A 46 -1.70 -10.43 -5.61
C MET A 46 -0.92 -9.12 -5.81
N ALA A 47 -1.11 -8.12 -4.94
CA ALA A 47 -0.41 -6.84 -5.04
C ALA A 47 1.11 -6.96 -4.88
N PHE A 48 1.59 -7.93 -4.10
CA PHE A 48 3.03 -8.18 -3.94
C PHE A 48 3.68 -8.82 -5.17
N ASP A 49 2.92 -9.58 -5.94
CA ASP A 49 3.43 -10.29 -7.11
C ASP A 49 3.26 -9.46 -8.38
N GLU A 50 2.03 -9.04 -8.67
CA GLU A 50 1.64 -8.36 -9.90
C GLU A 50 1.51 -6.84 -9.75
N GLY A 51 1.32 -6.35 -8.52
CA GLY A 51 0.96 -4.95 -8.26
C GLY A 51 -0.56 -4.76 -8.22
N MET A 52 -1.01 -3.70 -7.56
CA MET A 52 -2.43 -3.35 -7.48
C MET A 52 -2.77 -2.30 -8.53
N GLY A 53 -3.67 -2.62 -9.45
CA GLY A 53 -4.18 -1.68 -10.43
C GLY A 53 -5.03 -0.59 -9.78
N PHE A 54 -4.79 0.67 -10.13
CA PHE A 54 -5.65 1.79 -9.76
C PHE A 54 -5.75 2.82 -10.88
N ASP A 55 -6.90 3.50 -10.93
CA ASP A 55 -7.15 4.58 -11.89
C ASP A 55 -6.46 5.87 -11.42
N GLY A 56 -5.34 6.20 -12.08
CA GLY A 56 -4.57 7.41 -11.81
C GLY A 56 -5.32 8.70 -12.12
N SER A 57 -6.35 8.65 -12.98
CA SER A 57 -7.15 9.82 -13.34
C SER A 57 -7.99 10.38 -12.19
N SER A 58 -8.32 9.52 -11.22
CA SER A 58 -9.08 9.88 -10.02
C SER A 58 -8.24 10.62 -8.97
N ILE A 59 -6.92 10.75 -9.18
CA ILE A 59 -5.98 11.38 -8.25
C ILE A 59 -5.60 12.78 -8.73
N LYS A 60 -6.20 13.82 -8.11
CA LYS A 60 -5.84 15.23 -8.37
C LYS A 60 -4.33 15.46 -8.15
N GLY A 61 -3.58 15.72 -9.21
CA GLY A 61 -2.13 16.00 -9.18
C GLY A 61 -1.29 15.05 -10.03
N PHE A 62 -1.81 13.89 -10.42
CA PHE A 62 -1.24 13.07 -11.49
C PHE A 62 -1.68 13.71 -12.83
N ALA A 63 -0.71 14.00 -13.71
CA ALA A 63 -0.96 14.85 -14.87
C ALA A 63 -1.66 14.10 -16.01
N ARG A 64 -2.76 14.70 -16.50
CA ARG A 64 -3.52 14.41 -17.74
C ARG A 64 -4.24 13.06 -17.78
N ILE A 65 -5.35 13.09 -18.51
CA ILE A 65 -6.43 12.09 -18.63
C ILE A 65 -5.97 10.74 -19.25
N ASP A 66 -4.66 10.57 -19.51
CA ASP A 66 -4.08 9.51 -20.37
C ASP A 66 -3.34 8.38 -19.61
N GLU A 67 -3.40 8.35 -18.28
CA GLU A 67 -2.76 7.30 -17.44
C GLU A 67 -3.83 6.53 -16.63
N SER A 68 -4.75 5.90 -17.36
CA SER A 68 -5.93 5.23 -16.78
C SER A 68 -5.65 3.87 -16.13
N ASP A 69 -4.45 3.31 -16.25
CA ASP A 69 -4.12 2.01 -15.65
C ASP A 69 -2.70 2.06 -15.05
N MET A 70 -2.59 2.33 -13.75
CA MET A 70 -1.31 2.37 -13.04
C MET A 70 -1.24 1.21 -12.05
N LEU A 71 -0.05 0.64 -11.84
CA LEU A 71 0.18 -0.45 -10.89
C LEU A 71 0.92 0.06 -9.66
N ALA A 72 0.31 -0.03 -8.49
CA ALA A 72 0.96 0.22 -7.20
C ALA A 72 1.59 -1.08 -6.69
N LYS A 73 2.92 -1.14 -6.66
CA LYS A 73 3.65 -2.29 -6.12
C LYS A 73 4.10 -2.02 -4.68
N PRO A 74 3.57 -2.73 -3.66
CA PRO A 74 3.94 -2.49 -2.27
C PRO A 74 5.36 -2.96 -1.95
N ASP A 75 6.12 -2.13 -1.23
CA ASP A 75 7.41 -2.51 -0.66
C ASP A 75 7.23 -3.07 0.76
N PRO A 76 7.43 -4.39 0.97
CA PRO A 76 7.25 -5.02 2.28
C PRO A 76 8.20 -4.46 3.33
N SER A 77 9.38 -3.94 2.94
CA SER A 77 10.37 -3.37 3.86
C SER A 77 9.83 -2.12 4.59
N THR A 78 8.84 -1.47 4.01
CA THR A 78 8.22 -0.24 4.53
C THR A 78 7.02 -0.48 5.43
N PHE A 79 6.64 -1.75 5.64
CA PHE A 79 5.46 -2.13 6.42
C PHE A 79 5.47 -1.54 7.83
N GLN A 80 4.36 -0.88 8.18
CA GLN A 80 4.12 -0.33 9.50
C GLN A 80 2.66 -0.46 9.91
N LEU A 81 2.43 -0.85 11.17
CA LEU A 81 1.12 -0.74 11.79
C LEU A 81 0.80 0.72 12.09
N ILE A 82 -0.44 1.12 11.81
CA ILE A 82 -0.94 2.42 12.22
C ILE A 82 -1.28 2.34 13.72
N PRO A 83 -0.79 3.28 14.55
CA PRO A 83 -0.95 3.17 16.00
C PRO A 83 -2.38 3.47 16.48
N TRP A 84 -3.21 4.08 15.65
CA TRP A 84 -4.64 4.28 15.92
C TRP A 84 -5.50 3.29 15.12
N LYS A 85 -6.68 2.98 15.65
CA LYS A 85 -7.68 2.17 14.96
C LYS A 85 -8.54 3.05 14.07
N THR A 86 -8.82 2.59 12.85
CA THR A 86 -9.77 3.24 11.94
C THR A 86 -11.05 2.44 11.98
N GLN A 87 -12.16 3.05 12.42
CA GLN A 87 -13.47 2.38 12.56
C GLN A 87 -13.45 1.10 13.43
N GLY A 88 -12.50 0.97 14.35
CA GLY A 88 -12.35 -0.20 15.21
C GLY A 88 -11.37 -1.26 14.67
N ASP A 89 -10.98 -1.16 13.40
CA ASP A 89 -10.06 -2.08 12.75
C ASP A 89 -8.60 -1.68 12.93
N VAL A 90 -7.73 -2.68 13.02
CA VAL A 90 -6.28 -2.51 12.98
C VAL A 90 -5.89 -2.36 11.51
N VAL A 91 -5.24 -1.25 11.19
CA VAL A 91 -4.82 -0.92 9.83
C VAL A 91 -3.30 -0.90 9.77
N ALA A 92 -2.73 -1.40 8.68
CA ALA A 92 -1.32 -1.26 8.37
C ALA A 92 -1.13 -0.37 7.14
N ARG A 93 0.11 0.05 6.89
CA ARG A 93 0.49 0.78 5.68
C ARG A 93 1.78 0.24 5.10
N MET A 94 1.93 0.42 3.80
CA MET A 94 3.17 0.23 3.06
C MET A 94 3.31 1.36 2.04
N PHE A 95 4.55 1.77 1.77
CA PHE A 95 4.81 2.58 0.59
C PHE A 95 4.81 1.71 -0.65
N CYS A 96 4.46 2.31 -1.78
CA CYS A 96 4.38 1.65 -3.07
C CYS A 96 5.18 2.41 -4.11
N ASP A 97 5.83 1.65 -4.97
CA ASP A 97 6.36 2.14 -6.22
C ASP A 97 5.25 2.10 -7.27
N ILE A 98 5.14 3.17 -8.06
CA ILE A 98 4.15 3.27 -9.13
C ILE A 98 4.80 2.81 -10.43
N LEU A 99 4.26 1.74 -11.00
CA LEU A 99 4.67 1.11 -12.25
C LEU A 99 3.64 1.40 -13.35
N LYS A 100 4.08 1.24 -14.61
CA LYS A 100 3.27 1.38 -15.82
C LYS A 100 3.12 0.03 -16.50
#